data_AF-A6WAQ7-F1
#
_entry.id   AF-A6WAQ7-F1
#
_cell.length_a   1.000
_cell.length_b   1.000
_cell.length_c   1.000
_cell.angle_alpha   90.00
_cell.angle_beta   90.00
_cell.angle_gamma   90.00
#
_symmetry.space_group_name_H-M   'P 1'
#
loop_
_entity.id
_entity.type
_entity.pdbx_description
1 polymer ?
#
loop_
_entity_poly.entity_id
_entity_poly.type
_entity_poly.pdbx_seq_one_letter_code
_entity_poly.pdbx_strand_id
1 'polypeptide(L)'
;MRLGGAGPAGSGAGPAGSDRSRARAPRDDRDVVFAADLVGDPYGGLVRKVPRLLSCLLAGAAFGVLDSLVNHGSFVADPATITAGQQVARFSSYLLNAGWAWAALPVLAGWWATTRLMGAVAGWVSVSAAVVAYYVSDSLVRDEPFSYYTAEMVLWLAACLLLCAPLGLSGAWSRRRDRWGLVAGLVVPLGAAVQMAVLPPGLDGVIVYPQAVWARWTVWVVAAAAAAVSAALLLRRWRRFRVRGAAADVGALW
;
A
#
# COMPACT_ATOMS: atom_id res chain seq x y z
N MET A 1 23.04 -51.59 83.84
CA MET A 1 21.67 -51.04 83.82
C MET A 1 21.75 -49.67 83.13
N ARG A 2 21.12 -49.53 81.92
CA ARG A 2 20.96 -48.31 81.05
C ARG A 2 22.25 -47.56 80.63
N LEU A 3 22.75 -47.62 79.39
CA LEU A 3 22.27 -47.18 78.05
C LEU A 3 22.21 -45.65 77.81
N GLY A 4 22.93 -45.21 76.76
CA GLY A 4 22.86 -43.91 76.08
C GLY A 4 24.26 -43.47 75.63
N GLY A 5 24.67 -43.45 74.35
CA GLY A 5 23.94 -43.32 73.09
C GLY A 5 24.21 -41.94 72.49
N ALA A 6 25.40 -41.72 71.90
CA ALA A 6 25.76 -40.49 71.19
C ALA A 6 26.01 -40.80 69.70
N GLY A 7 25.14 -40.25 68.85
CA GLY A 7 25.17 -40.42 67.39
C GLY A 7 26.12 -39.45 66.67
N PRO A 8 26.42 -39.71 65.39
CA PRO A 8 27.36 -38.92 64.61
C PRO A 8 26.70 -37.69 63.95
N ALA A 9 27.45 -36.59 63.90
CA ALA A 9 27.09 -35.36 63.19
C ALA A 9 27.15 -35.58 61.66
N GLY A 10 26.00 -35.43 61.01
CA GLY A 10 25.88 -35.43 59.55
C GLY A 10 26.24 -34.06 58.96
N SER A 11 27.23 -34.03 58.07
CA SER A 11 27.58 -32.90 57.22
C SER A 11 26.63 -32.82 56.02
N GLY A 12 25.70 -31.86 56.05
CA GLY A 12 24.83 -31.54 54.91
C GLY A 12 25.57 -30.69 53.88
N ALA A 13 25.93 -31.29 52.75
CA ALA A 13 26.34 -30.58 51.54
C ALA A 13 25.08 -30.03 50.84
N GLY A 14 24.97 -28.70 50.77
CA GLY A 14 23.89 -28.03 50.03
C GLY A 14 24.18 -28.02 48.53
N PRO A 15 23.17 -28.24 47.66
CA PRO A 15 23.33 -28.09 46.23
C PRO A 15 23.34 -26.59 45.85
N ALA A 16 24.50 -26.11 45.46
CA ALA A 16 24.68 -24.89 44.69
C ALA A 16 24.24 -25.13 43.24
N GLY A 17 23.56 -24.15 42.64
CA GLY A 17 23.37 -24.12 41.18
C GLY A 17 21.95 -23.79 40.74
N SER A 18 21.40 -22.66 41.17
CA SER A 18 20.26 -22.04 40.51
C SER A 18 20.68 -21.49 39.14
N ASP A 19 20.71 -22.35 38.13
CA ASP A 19 20.92 -21.96 36.74
C ASP A 19 19.63 -21.33 36.20
N ARG A 20 19.44 -20.06 36.56
CA ARG A 20 18.40 -19.20 35.97
C ARG A 20 18.83 -18.87 34.55
N SER A 21 18.50 -19.80 33.66
CA SER A 21 18.26 -19.59 32.24
C SER A 21 17.27 -18.43 32.05
N ARG A 22 17.79 -17.21 32.15
CA ARG A 22 17.13 -15.99 31.67
C ARG A 22 16.97 -16.16 30.18
N ALA A 23 15.79 -16.64 29.78
CA ALA A 23 15.25 -16.49 28.45
C ALA A 23 15.39 -15.00 28.07
N ARG A 24 16.44 -14.68 27.31
CA ARG A 24 16.52 -13.43 26.57
C ARG A 24 15.30 -13.43 25.68
N ALA A 25 14.34 -12.57 25.99
CA ALA A 25 13.28 -12.23 25.06
C ALA A 25 13.91 -11.97 23.68
N PRO A 26 13.34 -12.49 22.58
CA PRO A 26 13.86 -12.23 21.26
C PRO A 26 13.82 -10.71 21.05
N ARG A 27 15.00 -10.09 21.14
CA ARG A 27 15.22 -8.70 20.78
C ARG A 27 14.88 -8.65 19.29
N ASP A 28 13.83 -7.92 18.93
CA ASP A 28 13.36 -7.82 17.55
C ASP A 28 14.50 -7.23 16.71
N ASP A 29 15.23 -8.09 15.99
CA ASP A 29 16.36 -7.75 15.11
C ASP A 29 16.00 -6.69 14.05
N ARG A 30 14.71 -6.33 13.93
CA ARG A 30 14.19 -5.31 13.04
C ARG A 30 14.64 -3.90 13.38
N ASP A 31 14.99 -3.61 14.63
CA ASP A 31 15.46 -2.28 15.02
C ASP A 31 16.93 -2.07 14.61
N VAL A 32 17.72 -3.15 14.52
CA VAL A 32 19.12 -3.11 14.07
C VAL A 32 19.20 -2.93 12.55
N VAL A 33 18.24 -3.48 11.79
CA VAL A 33 18.14 -3.28 10.33
C VAL A 33 17.82 -1.82 9.98
N PHE A 34 17.07 -1.10 10.83
CA PHE A 34 16.74 0.30 10.60
C PHE A 34 17.95 1.23 10.70
N ALA A 35 18.89 0.91 11.59
CA ALA A 35 20.15 1.65 11.73
C ALA A 35 21.19 1.24 10.68
N ALA A 36 21.23 -0.04 10.28
CA ALA A 36 22.18 -0.53 9.28
C ALA A 36 21.93 0.01 7.87
N ASP A 37 20.66 0.23 7.48
CA ASP A 37 20.29 0.82 6.18
C ASP A 37 20.75 2.29 6.01
N LEU A 38 21.14 2.96 7.10
CA LEU A 38 21.69 4.32 7.09
C LEU A 38 23.22 4.36 7.04
N VAL A 39 23.91 3.26 7.34
CA VAL A 39 25.37 3.24 7.58
C VAL A 39 26.14 2.39 6.55
N GLY A 40 25.46 1.51 5.79
CA GLY A 40 26.10 0.64 4.79
C GLY A 40 26.12 1.20 3.37
N ASP A 41 27.29 1.65 2.91
CA ASP A 41 27.64 2.00 1.52
C ASP A 41 26.78 3.09 0.85
N PRO A 42 27.04 4.38 1.15
CA PRO A 42 26.27 5.51 0.62
C PRO A 42 26.36 5.64 -0.92
N TYR A 43 27.33 5.00 -1.57
CA TYR A 43 27.55 5.13 -3.01
C TYR A 43 27.03 3.92 -3.79
N GLY A 44 27.28 2.69 -3.34
CA GLY A 44 26.83 1.47 -4.04
C GLY A 44 25.32 1.20 -3.95
N GLY A 45 24.67 1.64 -2.86
CA GLY A 45 23.23 1.53 -2.68
C GLY A 45 22.42 2.56 -3.47
N LEU A 46 22.97 3.76 -3.66
CA LEU A 46 22.29 4.87 -4.34
C LEU A 46 22.15 4.61 -5.84
N VAL A 47 23.20 4.09 -6.49
CA VAL A 47 23.22 3.81 -7.95
C VAL A 47 22.13 2.81 -8.37
N ARG A 48 21.78 1.83 -7.52
CA ARG A 48 20.68 0.88 -7.81
C ARG A 48 19.29 1.43 -7.48
N LYS A 49 19.19 2.46 -6.63
CA LYS A 49 17.93 3.07 -6.18
C LYS A 49 17.44 4.18 -7.13
N VAL A 50 18.36 4.95 -7.71
CA VAL A 50 18.08 6.02 -8.71
C VAL A 50 17.19 5.54 -9.88
N PRO A 51 17.47 4.42 -10.58
CA PRO A 51 16.64 4.00 -11.71
C PRO A 51 15.20 3.64 -11.29
N ARG A 52 14.99 3.20 -10.05
CA ARG A 52 13.65 2.88 -9.55
C ARG A 52 12.84 4.15 -9.28
N LEU A 53 13.43 5.14 -8.62
CA LEU A 53 12.76 6.42 -8.39
C LEU A 53 12.45 7.13 -9.71
N LEU A 54 13.39 7.10 -10.65
CA LEU A 54 13.15 7.60 -12.01
C LEU A 54 11.98 6.86 -12.68
N SER A 55 11.91 5.53 -12.58
CA SER A 55 10.78 4.77 -13.13
C SER A 55 9.44 5.15 -12.48
N CYS A 56 9.40 5.41 -11.16
CA CYS A 56 8.19 5.85 -10.47
C CYS A 56 7.77 7.26 -10.89
N LEU A 57 8.74 8.16 -11.09
CA LEU A 57 8.53 9.50 -11.62
C LEU A 57 7.93 9.44 -13.02
N LEU A 58 8.55 8.66 -13.93
CA LEU A 58 8.09 8.51 -15.30
C LEU A 58 6.70 7.85 -15.38
N ALA A 59 6.45 6.82 -14.57
CA ALA A 59 5.14 6.19 -14.50
C ALA A 59 4.06 7.16 -14.00
N GLY A 60 4.40 8.01 -13.02
CA GLY A 60 3.51 9.05 -12.54
C GLY A 60 3.22 10.11 -13.60
N ALA A 61 4.26 10.65 -14.24
CA ALA A 61 4.09 11.60 -15.33
C ALA A 61 3.22 11.02 -16.46
N ALA A 62 3.49 9.78 -16.88
CA ALA A 62 2.69 9.10 -17.90
C ALA A 62 1.22 8.94 -17.49
N PHE A 63 0.95 8.60 -16.22
CA PHE A 63 -0.41 8.55 -15.68
C PHE A 63 -1.10 9.92 -15.75
N GLY A 64 -0.42 11.00 -15.35
CA GLY A 64 -0.97 12.35 -15.39
C GLY A 64 -1.30 12.85 -16.81
N VAL A 65 -0.38 12.62 -17.77
CA VAL A 65 -0.64 12.93 -19.19
C VAL A 65 -1.82 12.13 -19.72
N LEU A 66 -1.87 10.82 -19.44
CA LEU A 66 -2.94 9.95 -19.89
C LEU A 66 -4.29 10.40 -19.33
N ASP A 67 -4.36 10.70 -18.03
CA ASP A 67 -5.59 11.17 -17.39
C ASP A 67 -6.08 12.49 -17.99
N SER A 68 -5.18 13.46 -18.19
CA SER A 68 -5.53 14.73 -18.84
C SER A 68 -6.09 14.53 -20.25
N LEU A 69 -5.42 13.72 -21.09
CA LEU A 69 -5.87 13.44 -22.46
C LEU A 69 -7.23 12.72 -22.49
N VAL A 70 -7.41 11.73 -21.61
CA VAL A 70 -8.68 10.99 -21.49
C VAL A 70 -9.79 11.91 -20.99
N ASN A 71 -9.48 12.79 -20.03
CA ASN A 71 -10.43 13.74 -19.49
C ASN A 71 -10.89 14.73 -20.56
N HIS A 72 -9.97 15.30 -21.34
CA HIS A 72 -10.31 16.16 -22.47
C HIS A 72 -11.15 15.42 -23.52
N GLY A 73 -10.73 14.22 -23.92
CA GLY A 73 -11.46 13.40 -24.90
C GLY A 73 -12.84 12.92 -24.42
N SER A 74 -13.12 12.99 -23.12
CA SER A 74 -14.41 12.63 -22.52
C SER A 74 -15.46 13.73 -22.61
N PHE A 75 -15.08 14.93 -23.05
CA PHE A 75 -16.01 16.04 -23.21
C PHE A 75 -17.04 15.75 -24.31
N VAL A 76 -18.31 16.07 -24.02
CA VAL A 76 -19.44 15.88 -24.94
C VAL A 76 -20.29 17.14 -24.88
N ALA A 77 -20.38 17.84 -26.01
CA ALA A 77 -21.22 19.02 -26.16
C ALA A 77 -22.70 18.65 -26.31
N ASP A 78 -23.00 17.60 -27.10
CA ASP A 78 -24.35 17.07 -27.30
C ASP A 78 -24.38 15.55 -27.01
N PRO A 79 -25.14 15.09 -25.99
CA PRO A 79 -25.31 13.68 -25.69
C PRO A 79 -25.85 12.84 -26.85
N ALA A 80 -26.64 13.44 -27.76
CA ALA A 80 -27.24 12.72 -28.89
C ALA A 80 -26.21 12.30 -29.95
N THR A 81 -25.04 12.95 -29.98
CA THR A 81 -24.00 12.72 -30.99
C THR A 81 -22.73 12.05 -30.42
N ILE A 82 -22.84 11.39 -29.27
CA ILE A 82 -21.69 10.78 -28.60
C ILE A 82 -21.07 9.65 -29.45
N THR A 83 -19.80 9.80 -29.81
CA THR A 83 -19.05 8.78 -30.56
C THR A 83 -18.62 7.63 -29.65
N ALA A 84 -18.37 6.44 -30.22
CA ALA A 84 -17.84 5.30 -29.47
C ALA A 84 -16.50 5.65 -28.77
N GLY A 85 -15.64 6.44 -29.40
CA GLY A 85 -14.40 6.92 -28.79
C GLY A 85 -14.64 7.76 -27.54
N GLN A 86 -15.58 8.70 -27.60
CA GLN A 86 -15.97 9.51 -26.43
C GLN A 86 -16.62 8.68 -25.33
N GLN A 87 -17.37 7.63 -25.67
CA GLN A 87 -17.91 6.71 -24.65
C GLN A 87 -16.78 5.99 -23.90
N VAL A 88 -15.76 5.50 -24.60
CA VAL A 88 -14.59 4.88 -23.99
C VAL A 88 -13.82 5.90 -23.16
N ALA A 89 -13.53 7.08 -23.71
CA ALA A 89 -12.82 8.14 -23.00
C ALA A 89 -13.56 8.57 -21.72
N ARG A 90 -14.90 8.66 -21.77
CA ARG A 90 -15.72 8.98 -20.59
C ARG A 90 -15.72 7.90 -19.53
N PHE A 91 -15.86 6.63 -19.93
CA PHE A 91 -15.69 5.51 -19.00
C PHE A 91 -14.31 5.54 -18.34
N SER A 92 -13.25 5.73 -19.14
CA SER A 92 -11.88 5.81 -18.64
C SER A 92 -11.66 7.02 -17.74
N SER A 93 -12.23 8.19 -18.05
CA SER A 93 -12.16 9.40 -17.22
C SER A 93 -12.79 9.15 -15.84
N TYR A 94 -13.94 8.47 -15.77
CA TYR A 94 -14.54 8.11 -14.48
C TYR A 94 -13.66 7.18 -13.64
N LEU A 95 -12.81 6.36 -14.26
CA LEU A 95 -11.89 5.49 -13.55
C LEU A 95 -10.60 6.21 -13.16
N LEU A 96 -9.99 6.96 -14.08
CA LEU A 96 -8.70 7.61 -13.89
C LEU A 96 -8.79 8.83 -12.97
N ASN A 97 -9.86 9.63 -13.11
CA ASN A 97 -10.10 10.81 -12.28
C ASN A 97 -10.68 10.45 -10.89
N ALA A 98 -10.88 9.16 -10.60
CA ALA A 98 -11.32 8.73 -9.29
C ALA A 98 -10.17 8.81 -8.27
N GLY A 99 -10.45 9.35 -7.08
CA GLY A 99 -9.47 9.44 -5.99
C GLY A 99 -8.77 8.11 -5.66
N TRP A 100 -9.45 6.97 -5.78
CA TRP A 100 -8.84 5.65 -5.57
C TRP A 100 -7.77 5.31 -6.61
N ALA A 101 -7.90 5.76 -7.86
CA ALA A 101 -6.90 5.51 -8.90
C ALA A 101 -5.63 6.34 -8.64
N TRP A 102 -5.82 7.61 -8.27
CA TRP A 102 -4.75 8.48 -7.80
C TRP A 102 -4.08 7.96 -6.51
N ALA A 103 -4.84 7.31 -5.62
CA ALA A 103 -4.29 6.65 -4.43
C ALA A 103 -3.60 5.31 -4.73
N ALA A 104 -3.96 4.62 -5.81
CA ALA A 104 -3.31 3.38 -6.23
C ALA A 104 -1.88 3.60 -6.75
N LEU A 105 -1.65 4.71 -7.45
CA LEU A 105 -0.35 5.10 -7.99
C LEU A 105 0.77 5.15 -6.93
N PRO A 106 0.64 5.87 -5.79
CA PRO A 106 1.67 5.91 -4.77
C PRO A 106 1.85 4.57 -4.08
N VAL A 107 0.79 3.79 -3.89
CA VAL A 107 0.87 2.42 -3.32
C VAL A 107 1.67 1.51 -4.25
N LEU A 108 1.44 1.58 -5.57
CA LEU A 108 2.19 0.80 -6.55
C LEU A 108 3.67 1.23 -6.61
N ALA A 109 3.94 2.54 -6.63
CA ALA A 109 5.29 3.08 -6.56
C ALA A 109 6.01 2.62 -5.26
N GLY A 110 5.29 2.63 -4.14
CA GLY A 110 5.76 2.15 -2.86
C GLY A 110 6.12 0.67 -2.85
N TRP A 111 5.25 -0.16 -3.43
CA TRP A 111 5.48 -1.59 -3.62
C TRP A 111 6.72 -1.85 -4.49
N TRP A 112 6.96 -1.03 -5.51
CA TRP A 112 8.12 -1.11 -6.39
C TRP A 112 9.44 -0.73 -5.71
N ALA A 113 9.41 0.26 -4.82
CA ALA A 113 10.61 0.81 -4.15
C ALA A 113 11.24 -0.11 -3.08
N THR A 114 10.56 -1.20 -2.72
CA THR A 114 11.00 -2.32 -1.84
C THR A 114 11.24 -2.00 -0.36
N THR A 115 11.80 -0.84 -0.01
CA THR A 115 12.01 -0.42 1.39
C THR A 115 10.95 0.59 1.83
N ARG A 116 10.75 0.74 3.14
CA ARG A 116 9.70 1.62 3.71
C ARG A 116 9.93 3.09 3.37
N LEU A 117 11.14 3.59 3.64
CA LEU A 117 11.49 4.99 3.38
C LEU A 117 11.46 5.30 1.88
N MET A 118 12.05 4.44 1.05
CA MET A 118 11.96 4.61 -0.40
C MET A 118 10.54 4.45 -0.92
N GLY A 119 9.70 3.66 -0.25
CA GLY A 119 8.29 3.54 -0.61
C GLY A 119 7.53 4.84 -0.40
N ALA A 120 7.74 5.51 0.73
CA ALA A 120 7.16 6.83 0.99
C ALA A 120 7.63 7.87 -0.03
N VAL A 121 8.94 7.93 -0.30
CA VAL A 121 9.53 8.85 -1.29
C VAL A 121 9.00 8.56 -2.70
N ALA A 122 8.99 7.30 -3.12
CA ALA A 122 8.49 6.88 -4.43
C ALA A 122 7.02 7.23 -4.61
N GLY A 123 6.20 7.04 -3.57
CA GLY A 123 4.79 7.41 -3.58
C GLY A 123 4.59 8.91 -3.80
N TRP A 124 5.29 9.74 -3.02
CA TRP A 124 5.24 11.19 -3.17
C TRP A 124 5.74 11.67 -4.54
N VAL A 125 6.91 11.19 -4.99
CA VAL A 125 7.51 11.59 -6.26
C VAL A 125 6.63 11.19 -7.44
N SER A 126 6.06 9.98 -7.42
CA SER A 126 5.21 9.49 -8.50
C SER A 126 3.96 10.34 -8.68
N VAL A 127 3.23 10.63 -7.59
CA VAL A 127 2.00 11.43 -7.69
C VAL A 127 2.30 12.90 -7.97
N SER A 128 3.38 13.45 -7.41
CA SER A 128 3.77 14.83 -7.73
C SER A 128 4.08 14.98 -9.22
N ALA A 129 4.77 14.00 -9.81
CA ALA A 129 5.03 13.97 -11.25
C ALA A 129 3.72 13.84 -12.05
N ALA A 130 2.76 13.04 -11.58
CA ALA A 130 1.44 12.93 -12.19
C ALA A 130 0.66 14.26 -12.16
N VAL A 131 0.64 14.95 -11.01
CA VAL A 131 -0.03 16.25 -10.85
C VAL A 131 0.56 17.29 -11.79
N VAL A 132 1.88 17.44 -11.81
CA VAL A 132 2.56 18.41 -12.70
C VAL A 132 2.27 18.06 -14.16
N ALA A 133 2.43 16.79 -14.54
CA ALA A 133 2.19 16.37 -15.91
C ALA A 133 0.73 16.57 -16.34
N TYR A 134 -0.23 16.29 -15.45
CA TYR A 134 -1.64 16.52 -15.68
C TYR A 134 -1.93 17.99 -16.01
N TYR A 135 -1.53 18.92 -15.15
CA TYR A 135 -1.83 20.34 -15.36
C TYR A 135 -1.06 20.96 -16.54
N VAL A 136 0.17 20.51 -16.80
CA VAL A 136 0.90 20.90 -18.01
C VAL A 136 0.16 20.40 -19.25
N SER A 137 -0.27 19.14 -19.28
CA SER A 137 -1.06 18.60 -20.39
C SER A 137 -2.40 19.30 -20.54
N ASP A 138 -3.12 19.60 -19.46
CA ASP A 138 -4.43 20.24 -19.52
C ASP A 138 -4.31 21.66 -20.09
N SER A 139 -3.30 22.43 -19.67
CA SER A 139 -2.97 23.74 -20.24
C SER A 139 -2.69 23.68 -21.74
N LEU A 140 -1.91 22.69 -22.19
CA LEU A 140 -1.59 22.52 -23.62
C LEU A 140 -2.79 22.08 -24.45
N VAL A 141 -3.59 21.15 -23.93
CA VAL A 141 -4.71 20.55 -24.67
C VAL A 141 -5.90 21.50 -24.75
N ARG A 142 -6.07 22.38 -23.75
CA ARG A 142 -7.14 23.39 -23.71
C ARG A 142 -6.75 24.74 -24.30
N ASP A 143 -5.49 24.90 -24.70
CA ASP A 143 -4.93 26.18 -25.15
C ASP A 143 -5.12 27.32 -24.12
N GLU A 144 -4.91 26.98 -22.85
CA GLU A 144 -5.10 27.90 -21.72
C GLU A 144 -3.76 28.22 -21.04
N PRO A 145 -3.55 29.46 -20.55
CA PRO A 145 -2.35 29.81 -19.81
C PRO A 145 -2.13 28.94 -18.57
N PHE A 146 -0.94 28.36 -18.41
CA PHE A 146 -0.58 27.52 -17.25
C PHE A 146 -0.77 28.23 -15.89
N SER A 147 -0.73 29.56 -15.86
CA SER A 147 -0.99 30.36 -14.67
C SER A 147 -2.37 30.11 -14.06
N TYR A 148 -3.37 29.70 -14.86
CA TYR A 148 -4.72 29.40 -14.35
C TYR A 148 -4.75 28.17 -13.43
N TYR A 149 -3.82 27.23 -13.64
CA TYR A 149 -3.75 25.98 -12.89
C TYR A 149 -2.80 26.03 -11.69
N THR A 150 -2.02 27.11 -11.54
CA THR A 150 -0.90 27.15 -10.59
C THR A 150 -1.36 27.00 -9.13
N ALA A 151 -2.44 27.68 -8.72
CA ALA A 151 -2.94 27.60 -7.35
C ALA A 151 -3.46 26.20 -7.01
N GLU A 152 -4.21 25.58 -7.93
CA GLU A 152 -4.75 24.24 -7.78
C GLU A 152 -3.63 23.19 -7.76
N MET A 153 -2.66 23.30 -8.67
CA MET A 153 -1.49 22.44 -8.71
C MET A 153 -0.70 22.50 -7.39
N VAL A 154 -0.47 23.69 -6.83
CA VAL A 154 0.24 23.85 -5.55
C VAL A 154 -0.53 23.21 -4.40
N LEU A 155 -1.86 23.38 -4.37
CA LEU A 155 -2.73 22.73 -3.38
C LEU A 155 -2.60 21.20 -3.46
N TRP A 156 -2.66 20.62 -4.66
CA TRP A 156 -2.53 19.18 -4.86
C TRP A 156 -1.14 18.67 -4.53
N LEU A 157 -0.07 19.41 -4.87
CA LEU A 157 1.29 19.05 -4.49
C LEU A 157 1.48 19.05 -2.96
N ALA A 158 0.88 20.01 -2.25
CA ALA A 158 0.86 20.02 -0.79
C ALA A 158 0.09 18.83 -0.22
N ALA A 159 -1.07 18.49 -0.80
CA ALA A 159 -1.83 17.29 -0.43
C ALA A 159 -1.03 16.01 -0.69
N CYS A 160 -0.26 15.93 -1.77
CA CYS A 160 0.57 14.78 -2.11
C CYS A 160 1.63 14.49 -1.05
N LEU A 161 2.27 15.52 -0.48
CA LEU A 161 3.23 15.35 0.61
C LEU A 161 2.61 14.63 1.81
N LEU A 162 1.38 15.02 2.17
CA LEU A 162 0.69 14.49 3.35
C LEU A 162 0.07 13.12 3.11
N LEU A 163 -0.51 12.89 1.93
CA LEU A 163 -1.32 11.70 1.66
C LEU A 163 -0.52 10.61 0.93
N CYS A 164 0.33 10.98 -0.04
CA CYS A 164 0.98 10.00 -0.92
C CYS A 164 2.19 9.33 -0.27
N ALA A 165 2.88 9.99 0.66
CA ALA A 165 3.98 9.35 1.39
C ALA A 165 3.49 8.20 2.30
N PRO A 166 2.43 8.35 3.13
CA PRO A 166 1.83 7.23 3.86
C PRO A 166 1.30 6.11 2.95
N LEU A 167 0.70 6.47 1.82
CA LEU A 167 0.23 5.49 0.83
C LEU A 167 1.39 4.70 0.21
N GLY A 168 2.48 5.38 -0.14
CA GLY A 168 3.70 4.72 -0.60
C GLY A 168 4.32 3.79 0.45
N LEU A 169 4.29 4.19 1.72
CA LEU A 169 4.68 3.31 2.83
C LEU A 169 3.78 2.07 2.92
N SER A 170 2.46 2.24 2.78
CA SER A 170 1.51 1.11 2.72
C SER A 170 1.82 0.17 1.57
N GLY A 171 2.16 0.71 0.39
CA GLY A 171 2.66 -0.04 -0.76
C GLY A 171 3.85 -0.92 -0.41
N ALA A 172 4.87 -0.36 0.23
CA ALA A 172 6.04 -1.11 0.69
C ALA A 172 5.66 -2.19 1.74
N TRP A 173 4.71 -1.89 2.63
CA TRP A 173 4.21 -2.83 3.63
C TRP A 173 3.42 -4.00 3.02
N SER A 174 2.72 -3.79 1.90
CA SER A 174 1.92 -4.84 1.27
C SER A 174 2.75 -6.04 0.79
N ARG A 175 4.06 -5.87 0.60
CA ARG A 175 5.00 -6.96 0.29
C ARG A 175 5.22 -7.93 1.44
N ARG A 176 4.87 -7.54 2.67
CA ARG A 176 5.02 -8.41 3.83
C ARG A 176 4.10 -9.61 3.68
N ARG A 177 4.63 -10.81 3.86
CA ARG A 177 3.83 -12.04 3.88
C ARG A 177 3.08 -12.25 5.20
N ASP A 178 2.92 -11.24 6.04
CA ASP A 178 2.20 -11.30 7.31
C ASP A 178 0.79 -10.70 7.20
N ARG A 179 0.01 -10.74 8.29
CA ARG A 179 -1.34 -10.14 8.32
C ARG A 179 -1.32 -8.64 8.00
N TRP A 180 -0.23 -7.94 8.34
CA TRP A 180 -0.09 -6.51 8.14
C TRP A 180 0.13 -6.16 6.67
N GLY A 181 0.86 -6.99 5.93
CA GLY A 181 0.95 -6.81 4.47
C GLY A 181 -0.38 -7.02 3.76
N LEU A 182 -1.23 -7.92 4.25
CA LEU A 182 -2.58 -8.09 3.71
C LEU A 182 -3.48 -6.88 4.00
N VAL A 183 -3.43 -6.34 5.23
CA VAL A 183 -4.15 -5.09 5.56
C VAL A 183 -3.66 -3.92 4.70
N ALA A 184 -2.35 -3.77 4.55
CA ALA A 184 -1.77 -2.73 3.71
C ALA A 184 -2.18 -2.87 2.22
N GLY A 185 -2.24 -4.11 1.72
CA GLY A 185 -2.73 -4.40 0.36
C GLY A 185 -4.21 -4.12 0.14
N LEU A 186 -5.03 -4.07 1.21
CA LEU A 186 -6.45 -3.76 1.14
C LEU A 186 -6.75 -2.26 1.14
N VAL A 187 -5.78 -1.39 1.39
CA VAL A 187 -5.99 0.07 1.47
C VAL A 187 -6.63 0.60 0.18
N VAL A 188 -6.13 0.21 -1.00
CA VAL A 188 -6.66 0.68 -2.29
C VAL A 188 -8.05 0.10 -2.60
N PRO A 189 -8.29 -1.23 -2.52
CA PRO A 189 -9.63 -1.79 -2.72
C PRO A 189 -10.68 -1.24 -1.77
N LEU A 190 -10.32 -1.03 -0.49
CA LEU A 190 -11.24 -0.45 0.49
C LEU A 190 -11.52 1.02 0.19
N GLY A 191 -10.50 1.82 -0.13
CA GLY A 191 -10.68 3.20 -0.57
C GLY A 191 -11.57 3.31 -1.80
N ALA A 192 -11.37 2.42 -2.79
CA ALA A 192 -12.20 2.34 -3.98
C ALA A 192 -13.66 2.02 -3.64
N ALA A 193 -13.92 1.02 -2.79
CA ALA A 193 -15.26 0.65 -2.38
C ALA A 193 -15.97 1.77 -1.59
N VAL A 194 -15.25 2.42 -0.66
CA VAL A 194 -15.78 3.55 0.12
C VAL A 194 -16.10 4.73 -0.80
N GLN A 195 -15.22 5.07 -1.73
CA GLN A 195 -15.49 6.13 -2.70
C GLN A 195 -16.74 5.78 -3.54
N MET A 196 -16.87 4.56 -4.04
CA MET A 196 -18.06 4.17 -4.82
C MET A 196 -19.36 4.12 -4.00
N ALA A 197 -19.26 4.00 -2.67
CA ALA A 197 -20.42 4.03 -1.77
C ALA A 197 -20.84 5.47 -1.42
N VAL A 198 -19.88 6.35 -1.15
CA VAL A 198 -20.14 7.72 -0.65
C VAL A 198 -20.19 8.75 -1.78
N LEU A 199 -19.32 8.61 -2.78
CA LEU A 199 -19.15 9.51 -3.91
C LEU A 199 -19.16 8.74 -5.24
N PRO A 200 -20.26 8.02 -5.58
CA PRO A 200 -20.34 7.31 -6.85
C PRO A 200 -20.19 8.28 -8.04
N PRO A 201 -19.48 7.87 -9.11
CA PRO A 201 -19.34 8.68 -10.32
C PRO A 201 -20.71 9.08 -10.90
N GLY A 202 -20.82 10.33 -11.36
CA GLY A 202 -22.01 10.83 -12.05
C GLY A 202 -23.11 11.40 -11.15
N LEU A 203 -22.87 11.59 -9.85
CA LEU A 203 -23.82 12.27 -8.95
C LEU A 203 -23.93 13.78 -9.21
N ASP A 204 -22.89 14.39 -9.80
CA ASP A 204 -22.78 15.85 -9.90
C ASP A 204 -23.49 16.43 -11.13
N GLY A 205 -24.08 15.57 -11.97
CA GLY A 205 -24.71 15.95 -13.23
C GLY A 205 -26.23 15.76 -13.24
N VAL A 206 -26.94 16.65 -13.96
CA VAL A 206 -28.37 16.49 -14.28
C VAL A 206 -28.63 15.23 -15.12
N ILE A 207 -27.60 14.74 -15.84
CA ILE A 207 -27.65 13.56 -16.70
C ILE A 207 -26.65 12.51 -16.19
N VAL A 208 -27.16 11.35 -15.81
CA VAL A 208 -26.33 10.19 -15.46
C VAL A 208 -26.03 9.41 -16.74
N TYR A 209 -24.77 9.44 -17.18
CA TYR A 209 -24.32 8.68 -18.33
C TYR A 209 -24.15 7.18 -17.99
N PRO A 210 -24.50 6.24 -18.90
CA PRO A 210 -24.32 4.80 -18.68
C PRO A 210 -22.89 4.40 -18.29
N GLN A 211 -21.90 5.13 -18.82
CA GLN A 211 -20.48 4.93 -18.55
C GLN A 211 -20.13 5.09 -17.07
N ALA A 212 -20.82 5.98 -16.35
CA ALA A 212 -20.63 6.17 -14.91
C ALA A 212 -21.09 4.94 -14.11
N VAL A 213 -22.23 4.35 -14.52
CA VAL A 213 -22.78 3.13 -13.93
C VAL A 213 -21.84 1.95 -14.19
N TRP A 214 -21.33 1.81 -15.41
CA TRP A 214 -20.37 0.77 -15.75
C TRP A 214 -19.07 0.91 -14.95
N ALA A 215 -18.51 2.12 -14.87
CA ALA A 215 -17.30 2.39 -14.08
C ALA A 215 -17.50 1.98 -12.61
N ARG A 216 -18.64 2.35 -12.02
CA ARG A 216 -19.00 1.95 -10.66
C ARG A 216 -19.04 0.43 -10.50
N TRP A 217 -19.72 -0.30 -11.39
CA TRP A 217 -19.79 -1.76 -11.31
C TRP A 217 -18.43 -2.42 -11.51
N THR A 218 -17.61 -1.93 -12.43
CA THR A 218 -16.24 -2.40 -12.63
C THR A 218 -15.43 -2.27 -11.34
N VAL A 219 -15.50 -1.12 -10.67
CA VAL A 219 -14.78 -0.89 -9.41
C VAL A 219 -15.28 -1.83 -8.31
N TRP A 220 -16.59 -2.02 -8.17
CA TRP A 220 -17.15 -2.97 -7.20
C TRP A 220 -16.71 -4.40 -7.44
N VAL A 221 -16.73 -4.87 -8.69
CA VAL A 221 -16.32 -6.23 -9.06
C VAL A 221 -14.83 -6.44 -8.74
N VAL A 222 -13.98 -5.49 -9.12
CA VAL A 222 -12.54 -5.57 -8.85
C VAL A 222 -12.25 -5.53 -7.35
N ALA A 223 -12.91 -4.64 -6.59
CA ALA A 223 -12.76 -4.55 -5.15
C ALA A 223 -13.22 -5.83 -4.44
N ALA A 224 -14.36 -6.40 -4.84
CA ALA A 224 -14.87 -7.66 -4.32
C ALA A 224 -13.92 -8.83 -4.62
N ALA A 225 -13.38 -8.90 -5.84
CA ALA A 225 -12.39 -9.91 -6.22
C ALA A 225 -11.11 -9.79 -5.36
N ALA A 226 -10.59 -8.58 -5.17
CA ALA A 226 -9.42 -8.33 -4.32
C ALA A 226 -9.65 -8.74 -2.86
N ALA A 227 -10.83 -8.46 -2.32
CA ALA A 227 -11.24 -8.88 -0.97
C ALA A 227 -11.33 -10.41 -0.87
N ALA A 228 -11.97 -11.07 -1.84
CA ALA A 228 -12.12 -12.52 -1.88
C ALA A 228 -10.76 -13.25 -1.95
N VAL A 229 -9.83 -12.77 -2.80
CA VAL A 229 -8.47 -13.31 -2.89
C VAL A 229 -7.73 -13.14 -1.56
N SER A 230 -7.81 -11.94 -0.95
CA SER A 230 -7.18 -11.66 0.35
C SER A 230 -7.71 -12.57 1.45
N ALA A 231 -9.03 -12.78 1.51
CA ALA A 231 -9.67 -13.69 2.45
C ALA A 231 -9.24 -15.15 2.21
N ALA A 232 -9.18 -15.61 0.96
CA ALA A 232 -8.72 -16.95 0.62
C ALA A 232 -7.26 -17.19 1.05
N LEU A 233 -6.38 -16.21 0.85
CA LEU A 233 -4.99 -16.28 1.29
C LEU A 233 -4.86 -16.34 2.83
N LEU A 234 -5.66 -15.55 3.54
CA LEU A 234 -5.75 -15.62 5.00
C LEU A 234 -6.21 -17.00 5.45
N LEU A 235 -7.33 -17.50 4.93
CA LEU A 235 -7.88 -18.81 5.29
C LEU A 235 -6.89 -19.95 5.02
N ARG A 236 -6.23 -19.95 3.86
CA ARG A 236 -5.19 -20.93 3.52
C ARG A 236 -4.05 -20.93 4.54
N ARG A 237 -3.64 -19.75 5.00
CA ARG A 237 -2.59 -19.61 6.01
C ARG A 237 -3.03 -20.10 7.38
N TRP A 238 -4.24 -19.73 7.82
CA TRP A 238 -4.83 -20.20 9.08
C TRP A 238 -4.94 -21.72 9.12
N ARG A 239 -5.38 -22.34 8.02
CA ARG A 239 -5.45 -23.81 7.92
C ARG A 239 -4.08 -24.47 8.09
N ARG A 240 -3.02 -23.92 7.48
CA ARG A 240 -1.64 -24.44 7.64
C ARG A 240 -1.14 -24.39 9.09
N PHE A 241 -1.54 -23.37 9.85
CA PHE A 241 -1.17 -23.28 11.27
C PHE A 241 -1.89 -24.32 12.12
N ARG A 242 -3.20 -24.56 11.89
CA ARG A 242 -3.95 -25.59 12.65
C ARG A 242 -3.41 -27.00 12.44
N VAL A 243 -3.06 -27.35 11.20
CA VAL A 243 -2.51 -28.70 10.89
C VAL A 243 -1.17 -28.93 11.60
N ARG A 244 -0.32 -27.91 11.71
CA ARG A 244 0.96 -28.02 12.43
C ARG A 244 0.81 -28.11 13.94
N GLY A 245 -0.17 -27.41 14.52
CA GLY A 245 -0.48 -27.53 15.95
C GLY A 245 -0.98 -28.92 16.31
N ALA A 246 -1.94 -29.45 15.52
CA ALA A 246 -2.45 -30.80 15.72
C ALA A 246 -1.37 -31.89 15.60
N ALA A 247 -0.38 -31.72 14.71
CA ALA A 247 0.74 -32.65 14.59
C ALA A 247 1.74 -32.56 15.76
N ALA A 248 1.92 -31.37 16.35
CA ALA A 248 2.80 -31.17 17.50
C ALA A 248 2.22 -31.78 18.79
N ASP A 249 0.90 -31.67 18.98
CA ASP A 249 0.21 -32.24 20.14
C ASP A 249 0.22 -33.78 20.12
N VAL A 250 0.14 -34.39 18.93
CA VAL A 250 0.25 -35.86 18.78
C VAL A 250 1.69 -36.35 19.06
N GLY A 251 2.71 -35.56 18.72
CA GLY A 251 4.11 -35.91 18.98
C GLY A 251 4.54 -35.76 20.45
N ALA A 252 3.82 -34.98 21.26
CA ALA A 252 4.13 -34.79 22.69
C ALA A 252 3.52 -35.88 23.59
N LEU A 253 2.72 -36.79 23.04
CA LEU A 253 2.06 -37.89 23.75
C LEU A 253 2.81 -39.24 23.62
N TRP A 254 3.97 -39.25 22.96
CA TRP A 254 4.86 -40.40 22.81
C TRP A 254 6.25 -40.06 23.34
#